data_AF-A0A7C5QIQ4-F1
#
_entry.id   AF-A0A7C5QIQ4-F1
#
_cell.length_a   1.000
_cell.length_b   1.000
_cell.length_c   1.000
_cell.angle_alpha   90.00
_cell.angle_beta   90.00
_cell.angle_gamma   90.00
#
_symmetry.space_group_name_H-M   'P 1'
#
loop_
_entity.id
_entity.type
_entity.pdbx_description
1 polymer ?
#
loop_
_entity_poly.entity_id
_entity_poly.type
_entity_poly.pdbx_seq_one_letter_code
_entity_poly.pdbx_strand_id
1 'polypeptide(L)' 'PAIDFIELADVKGNVNAIRIYNLLGRDVLHFKVMEGAKYNVAKLPAGIYLVQMLDEKGEVISTQRMHKR' A
#
# COMPACT_ATOMS: atom_id res chain seq x y z
N PRO A 1 -15.68 8.01 6.31
CA PRO A 1 -14.60 7.32 7.05
C PRO A 1 -13.25 7.59 6.39
N ALA A 2 -12.30 8.17 7.12
CA ALA A 2 -10.92 8.29 6.67
C ALA A 2 -10.26 6.89 6.70
N ILE A 3 -9.47 6.56 5.68
CA ILE A 3 -8.67 5.34 5.68
C ILE A 3 -7.39 5.65 6.46
N ASP A 4 -7.27 5.09 7.66
CA ASP A 4 -6.09 5.27 8.51
C ASP A 4 -5.15 4.07 8.47
N PHE A 5 -5.66 2.91 8.04
CA PHE A 5 -4.90 1.68 7.92
C PHE A 5 -5.23 0.96 6.62
N ILE A 6 -4.21 0.32 6.05
CA ILE A 6 -4.36 -0.68 5.00
C ILE A 6 -4.19 -2.06 5.64
N GLU A 7 -5.10 -2.97 5.33
CA GLU A 7 -5.05 -4.36 5.75
C GLU A 7 -5.07 -5.23 4.50
N LEU A 8 -4.19 -6.23 4.44
CA LEU A 8 -4.22 -7.24 3.38
C LEU A 8 -5.12 -8.38 3.87
N ALA A 9 -6.39 -8.37 3.46
CA ALA A 9 -7.39 -9.33 3.92
C ALA A 9 -7.20 -10.75 3.37
N ASP A 10 -6.38 -10.92 2.33
CA ASP A 10 -6.08 -12.22 1.73
C ASP A 10 -4.68 -12.08 1.10
N VAL A 11 -3.62 -12.50 1.81
CA VAL A 11 -2.26 -12.58 1.25
C VAL A 11 -2.19 -13.81 0.33
N LYS A 12 -3.08 -13.86 -0.68
CA LYS A 12 -3.05 -14.86 -1.74
C LYS A 12 -2.04 -14.41 -2.78
N GLY A 13 -0.78 -14.71 -2.49
CA GLY A 13 0.37 -14.36 -3.31
C GLY A 13 1.57 -14.01 -2.43
N ASN A 14 2.78 -14.24 -2.94
CA ASN A 14 4.04 -13.96 -2.24
C ASN A 14 4.31 -12.44 -2.14
N VAL A 15 3.38 -11.67 -1.57
CA VAL A 15 3.54 -10.23 -1.35
C VAL A 15 4.57 -10.03 -0.23
N ASN A 16 5.70 -9.42 -0.57
CA ASN A 16 6.79 -9.13 0.35
C ASN A 16 6.81 -7.65 0.78
N ALA A 17 6.30 -6.75 -0.08
CA ALA A 17 6.30 -5.32 0.23
C ALA A 17 5.08 -4.58 -0.33
N ILE A 18 4.74 -3.47 0.33
CA ILE A 18 3.78 -2.49 -0.14
C ILE A 18 4.53 -1.17 -0.36
N ARG A 19 4.35 -0.57 -1.55
CA ARG A 19 4.77 0.81 -1.83
C ARG A 19 3.56 1.67 -2.14
N ILE A 20 3.56 2.90 -1.64
CA ILE A 20 2.49 3.85 -1.88
C ILE A 20 3.07 5.03 -2.64
N TYR A 21 2.44 5.36 -3.75
CA TYR A 21 2.78 6.49 -4.59
C TYR A 21 1.66 7.52 -4.58
N ASN A 22 1.99 8.80 -4.64
CA ASN A 22 1.01 9.82 -5.00
C ASN A 22 0.76 9.82 -6.53
N LEU A 23 -0.21 10.59 -7.00
CA LEU A 23 -0.52 10.69 -8.44
C LEU A 23 0.62 11.21 -9.33
N LEU A 24 1.63 11.86 -8.74
CA LEU A 24 2.82 12.32 -9.46
C LEU A 24 3.89 11.22 -9.57
N GLY A 25 3.62 10.00 -9.07
CA GLY A 25 4.55 8.88 -9.08
C GLY A 25 5.65 8.98 -8.03
N ARG A 26 5.52 9.86 -7.02
CA ARG A 26 6.49 9.92 -5.91
C ARG A 26 6.17 8.84 -4.88
N ASP A 27 7.18 8.06 -4.51
CA ASP A 27 7.10 7.12 -3.38
C ASP A 27 6.95 7.92 -2.09
N VAL A 28 5.87 7.66 -1.35
CA VAL A 28 5.54 8.37 -0.11
C VAL A 28 5.60 7.47 1.12
N LEU A 29 5.41 6.16 0.97
CA LEU A 29 5.46 5.18 2.05
C LEU A 29 5.84 3.80 1.51
N HIS A 30 6.61 3.07 2.31
CA HIS A 30 7.01 1.69 2.03
C HIS A 30 6.87 0.85 3.30
N PHE A 31 6.22 -0.29 3.17
CA PHE A 31 6.09 -1.29 4.23
C PHE A 31 6.62 -2.65 3.77
N LYS A 32 7.36 -3.33 4.64
CA LYS A 32 7.58 -4.77 4.51
C LYS A 32 6.32 -5.49 4.98
N VAL A 33 5.83 -6.45 4.18
CA VAL A 33 4.63 -7.18 4.53
C VAL A 33 4.91 -8.19 5.63
N MET A 34 4.05 -8.18 6.65
CA MET A 34 4.00 -9.15 7.73
C MET A 34 2.59 -9.69 7.82
N GLU A 35 2.45 -10.99 8.06
CA GLU A 35 1.15 -11.66 8.14
C GLU A 35 0.30 -11.02 9.26
N GLY A 36 -0.96 -10.71 8.94
CA GLY A 36 -1.91 -10.07 9.86
C GLY A 36 -1.61 -8.61 10.24
N ALA A 37 -0.60 -7.97 9.64
CA ALA A 37 -0.23 -6.60 9.98
C ALA A 37 -1.16 -5.55 9.36
N LYS A 38 -1.30 -4.43 10.08
CA LYS A 38 -2.00 -3.22 9.63
C LYS A 38 -0.99 -2.13 9.33
N TYR A 39 -1.09 -1.51 8.15
CA TYR A 39 -0.13 -0.49 7.70
C TYR A 39 -0.73 0.90 7.88
N ASN A 40 -0.12 1.71 8.74
CA ASN A 40 -0.62 3.04 9.09
C ASN A 40 -0.39 4.04 7.94
N VAL A 41 -1.47 4.62 7.44
CA VAL A 41 -1.49 5.66 6.39
C VAL A 41 -2.16 6.95 6.85
N ALA A 42 -2.43 7.10 8.16
CA ALA A 42 -3.16 8.22 8.73
C ALA A 42 -2.49 9.59 8.45
N LYS A 43 -1.15 9.62 8.41
CA LYS A 43 -0.36 10.84 8.15
C LYS A 43 -0.38 11.29 6.69
N LEU A 44 -0.87 10.48 5.77
CA LEU A 44 -0.99 10.90 4.37
C LEU A 44 -2.05 12.01 4.25
N PRO A 45 -1.77 13.11 3.52
CA PRO A 45 -2.80 14.09 3.20
C PRO A 45 -3.96 13.46 2.41
N ALA A 46 -5.13 14.10 2.46
CA ALA A 46 -6.25 13.75 1.58
C ALA A 46 -5.82 13.82 0.11
N GLY A 47 -6.25 12.84 -0.68
CA GLY A 47 -5.83 12.72 -2.07
C GLY A 47 -5.92 11.30 -2.61
N ILE A 48 -5.39 11.12 -3.82
CA ILE A 48 -5.38 9.86 -4.53
C ILE A 48 -3.97 9.28 -4.50
N TYR A 49 -3.88 8.00 -4.17
CA TYR A 49 -2.65 7.24 -4.07
C TYR A 49 -2.74 5.92 -4.83
N LEU A 50 -1.60 5.42 -5.27
CA LEU A 50 -1.44 4.08 -5.83
C LEU A 50 -0.73 3.21 -4.82
N VAL A 51 -1.37 2.14 -4.39
CA VAL A 51 -0.83 1.13 -3.49
C VAL A 51 -0.36 -0.03 -4.35
N GLN A 52 0.95 -0.21 -4.45
CA GLN A 52 1.59 -1.31 -5.16
C GLN A 52 1.95 -2.42 -4.18
N MET A 53 1.57 -3.64 -4.53
CA MET A 53 2.02 -4.86 -3.87
C MET A 53 3.13 -5.48 -4.71
N LEU A 54 4.24 -5.80 -4.06
CA LEU A 54 5.46 -6.28 -4.68
C LEU A 54 5.79 -7.67 -4.14
N ASP A 55 6.35 -8.53 -4.99
CA ASP A 55 6.87 -9.84 -4.57
C ASP A 55 8.26 -9.75 -3.94
N GLU A 56 8.84 -10.90 -3.60
CA GLU A 56 10.20 -11.00 -3.04
C GLU A 56 11.30 -10.50 -3.98
N LYS A 57 11.06 -10.53 -5.30
CA LYS A 57 11.98 -10.03 -6.34
C LYS A 57 11.80 -8.53 -6.61
N GLY A 58 10.76 -7.92 -6.04
CA GLY A 58 10.39 -6.53 -6.28
C GLY A 58 9.55 -6.34 -7.54
N GLU A 59 8.98 -7.41 -8.10
CA GLU A 59 8.04 -7.34 -9.22
C GLU A 59 6.65 -6.94 -8.72
N VAL A 60 5.94 -6.12 -9.51
CA VAL A 60 4.60 -5.65 -9.15
C VAL A 60 3.60 -6.79 -9.36
N ILE A 61 3.05 -7.30 -8.26
CA ILE A 61 1.97 -8.28 -8.28
C ILE A 61 0.65 -7.58 -8.66
N SER A 62 0.38 -6.43 -8.04
CA SER A 62 -0.80 -5.64 -8.35
C SER A 62 -0.67 -4.19 -7.90
N THR A 63 -1.51 -3.34 -8.47
CA THR A 63 -1.64 -1.92 -8.09
C THR A 63 -3.11 -1.61 -7.82
N GLN A 64 -3.39 -1.01 -6.67
CA GLN A 64 -4.73 -0.57 -6.28
C GLN A 64 -4.75 0.94 -6.08
N ARG A 65 -5.84 1.58 -6.48
CA ARG A 65 -6.05 3.01 -6.25
C ARG A 65 -6.73 3.22 -4.89
N MET A 66 -6.13 4.03 -4.04
CA MET A 66 -6.68 4.44 -2.75
C MET A 66 -7.08 5.91 -2.78
N HIS A 67 -8.31 6.22 -2.39
CA HIS A 67 -8.76 7.60 -2.17
C HIS A 67 -8.79 7.88 -0.67
N LYS A 68 -7.88 8.74 -0.18
CA LYS A 68 -7.90 9.25 1.19
C LYS A 68 -8.75 10.51 1.26
N ARG A 69 -9.79 10.47 2.09
CA ARG A 69 -10.70 11.59 2.37
C ARG A 69 -10.46 12.11 3.77
#